data_AF-A0A8S3JQF2-F1
#
_entry.id   AF-A0A8S3JQF2-F1
#
_cell.length_a   1.000
_cell.length_b   1.000
_cell.length_c   1.000
_cell.angle_alpha   90.00
_cell.angle_beta   90.00
_cell.angle_gamma   90.00
#
_symmetry.space_group_name_H-M   'P 1'
#
loop_
_entity.id
_entity.type
_entity.pdbx_description
1 polymer ?
#
loop_
_entity_poly.entity_id
_entity_poly.type
_entity_poly.pdbx_seq_one_letter_code
_entity_poly.pdbx_strand_id
1 'polypeptide(L)'
;METKLVTKHYLPETAEILMPSDIQYGVDVSNRRVLFDADEIKAIKKFTDPGFQILGFKNLSCLLPHHYVKPGHFIYPDEKYIEGSSCLFNALLKKCLEKNMFILCQFTARRNTPPRLVALIPQAEEINKKDPNDRLASNGFHVY
;
A
#
# COMPACT_ATOMS: atom_id res chain seq x y z
N MET A 1 3.54 -31.46 19.71
CA MET A 1 2.10 -31.12 19.86
C MET A 1 1.94 -29.65 19.55
N GLU A 2 1.18 -29.29 18.52
CA GLU A 2 0.95 -27.90 18.14
C GLU A 2 -0.28 -27.37 18.90
N THR A 3 -0.12 -26.32 19.70
CA THR A 3 -1.19 -25.73 20.51
C THR A 3 -1.83 -24.55 19.80
N LYS A 4 -3.17 -24.48 19.79
CA LYS A 4 -3.92 -23.35 19.21
C LYS A 4 -4.17 -22.27 20.27
N LEU A 5 -3.82 -21.03 19.97
CA LEU A 5 -4.13 -19.85 20.80
C LEU A 5 -5.52 -19.30 20.44
N VAL A 6 -6.36 -19.06 21.44
CA VAL A 6 -7.68 -18.43 21.29
C VAL A 6 -7.78 -17.27 22.27
N THR A 7 -8.04 -16.07 21.76
CA THR A 7 -8.20 -14.85 22.57
C THR A 7 -9.68 -14.48 22.68
N LYS A 8 -10.16 -14.22 23.90
CA LYS A 8 -11.52 -13.75 24.20
C LYS A 8 -11.47 -12.55 25.14
N HIS A 9 -12.45 -11.66 25.02
CA HIS A 9 -12.61 -10.51 25.93
C HIS A 9 -13.68 -10.81 26.97
N TYR A 10 -13.45 -10.37 28.20
CA TYR A 10 -14.33 -10.60 29.34
C TYR A 10 -14.59 -9.31 30.09
N LEU A 11 -15.80 -9.14 30.64
CA LEU A 11 -16.10 -8.05 31.56
C LEU A 11 -15.36 -8.32 32.89
N PRO A 12 -14.57 -7.37 33.42
CA PRO A 12 -13.77 -7.60 34.64
C PRO A 12 -14.60 -7.95 35.88
N GLU A 13 -15.82 -7.43 35.98
CA GLU A 13 -16.65 -7.56 37.18
C GLU A 13 -17.44 -8.86 37.20
N THR A 14 -18.04 -9.27 36.08
CA THR A 14 -18.93 -10.44 36.00
C THR A 14 -18.28 -11.66 35.34
N ALA A 15 -17.10 -11.50 34.74
CA ALA A 15 -16.44 -12.51 33.90
C ALA A 15 -17.29 -12.99 32.70
N GLU A 16 -18.30 -12.22 32.31
CA GLU A 16 -19.09 -12.48 31.11
C GLU A 16 -18.27 -12.22 29.83
N ILE A 17 -18.52 -13.00 28.79
CA ILE A 17 -17.84 -12.85 27.50
C ILE A 17 -18.39 -11.63 26.79
N LEU A 18 -17.51 -10.72 26.38
CA LEU A 18 -17.87 -9.54 25.59
C LEU A 18 -17.85 -9.86 24.10
N MET A 19 -18.96 -9.58 23.43
CA MET A 19 -19.07 -9.64 21.98
C MET A 19 -18.54 -8.34 21.37
N PRO A 20 -18.14 -8.34 20.08
CA PRO A 20 -17.72 -7.11 19.40
C PRO A 20 -18.76 -5.98 19.40
N SER A 21 -20.06 -6.33 19.52
CA SER A 21 -21.17 -5.38 19.66
C SER A 21 -21.21 -4.67 21.02
N ASP A 22 -20.62 -5.29 22.05
CA ASP A 22 -20.64 -4.78 23.42
C ASP A 22 -19.47 -3.81 23.67
N ILE A 23 -18.61 -3.62 22.66
CA ILE A 23 -17.38 -2.84 22.74
C ILE A 23 -17.49 -1.62 21.83
N GLN A 24 -17.30 -0.45 22.42
CA GLN A 24 -17.18 0.82 21.68
C GLN A 24 -15.75 1.38 21.75
N TYR A 25 -15.40 2.14 20.73
CA TYR A 25 -14.17 2.92 20.69
C TYR A 25 -14.45 4.31 21.25
N GLY A 26 -13.43 4.97 21.79
CA GLY A 26 -13.60 6.35 22.25
C GLY A 26 -12.30 7.14 22.25
N VAL A 27 -12.44 8.44 22.03
CA VAL A 27 -11.35 9.41 22.09
C VAL A 27 -11.78 10.57 22.97
N ASP A 28 -10.93 10.95 23.93
CA ASP A 28 -11.18 12.10 24.79
C ASP A 28 -10.66 13.38 24.12
N VAL A 29 -11.55 14.34 23.90
CA VAL A 29 -11.26 15.65 23.28
C VAL A 29 -11.81 16.75 24.18
N SER A 30 -10.94 17.62 24.71
CA SER A 30 -11.32 18.78 25.54
C SER A 30 -12.29 18.44 26.67
N ASN A 31 -11.95 17.44 27.49
CA ASN A 31 -12.77 16.91 28.61
C ASN A 31 -14.13 16.32 28.19
N ARG A 32 -14.33 15.99 26.91
CA ARG A 32 -15.49 15.26 26.43
C ARG A 32 -15.04 13.96 25.78
N ARG A 33 -15.69 12.85 26.13
CA ARG A 33 -15.45 11.55 25.51
C ARG A 33 -16.36 11.40 24.30
N VAL A 34 -15.75 11.24 23.12
CA VAL A 34 -16.48 10.93 21.88
C VAL A 34 -16.40 9.44 21.67
N LEU A 35 -17.56 8.78 21.60
CA LEU A 35 -17.68 7.34 21.38
C LEU A 35 -17.92 7.06 19.90
N PHE A 36 -17.42 5.92 19.44
CA PHE A 36 -17.56 5.44 18.07
C PHE A 36 -17.83 3.94 18.06
N ASP A 37 -18.72 3.51 17.17
CA ASP A 37 -18.89 2.10 16.87
C ASP A 37 -17.76 1.59 15.97
N ALA A 38 -17.56 0.26 15.96
CA ALA A 38 -16.54 -0.37 15.13
C ALA A 38 -16.69 -0.04 13.64
N ASP A 39 -17.92 0.11 13.16
CA ASP A 39 -18.21 0.43 11.77
C ASP A 39 -18.00 1.90 11.43
N GLU A 40 -18.23 2.81 12.38
CA GLU A 40 -17.88 4.22 12.22
C GLU A 40 -16.37 4.41 12.10
N ILE A 41 -15.58 3.73 12.93
CA ILE A 41 -14.11 3.73 12.83
C ILE A 41 -13.65 3.21 11.46
N LYS A 42 -14.30 2.19 10.90
CA LYS A 42 -13.99 1.69 9.55
C LYS A 42 -14.38 2.71 8.48
N ALA A 43 -15.56 3.32 8.60
CA ALA A 43 -16.07 4.31 7.65
C ALA A 43 -15.17 5.55 7.60
N ILE A 44 -14.72 6.07 8.74
CA ILE A 44 -13.79 7.20 8.84
C ILE A 44 -12.48 6.92 8.09
N LYS A 45 -12.00 5.67 8.10
CA LYS A 45 -10.76 5.27 7.42
C LYS A 45 -10.93 4.92 5.94
N LYS A 46 -12.16 4.89 5.43
CA LYS A 46 -12.47 4.49 4.05
C LYS A 46 -12.49 5.73 3.15
N PHE A 47 -11.40 5.93 2.40
CA PHE A 47 -11.29 7.01 1.42
C PHE A 47 -11.45 6.51 -0.02
N THR A 48 -10.63 5.53 -0.39
CA THR A 48 -10.56 4.95 -1.74
C THR A 48 -10.50 3.44 -1.65
N ASP A 49 -10.87 2.76 -2.74
CA ASP A 49 -10.71 1.31 -2.82
C ASP A 49 -9.23 0.91 -2.96
N PRO A 50 -8.86 -0.34 -2.60
CA PRO A 50 -7.48 -0.81 -2.67
C PRO A 50 -6.94 -0.77 -4.09
N GLY A 51 -5.71 -0.30 -4.25
CA GLY A 51 -5.03 -0.23 -5.54
C GLY A 51 -4.21 1.04 -5.73
N PHE A 52 -3.78 1.24 -6.96
CA PHE A 52 -3.06 2.44 -7.41
C PHE A 52 -3.98 3.28 -8.28
N GLN A 53 -4.09 4.56 -7.94
CA GLN A 53 -4.76 5.55 -8.77
C GLN A 53 -3.72 6.55 -9.27
N ILE A 54 -3.53 6.62 -10.59
CA ILE A 54 -2.58 7.54 -11.22
C ILE A 54 -3.11 8.96 -11.06
N LEU A 55 -2.28 9.84 -10.48
CA LEU A 55 -2.55 11.27 -10.36
C LEU A 55 -1.86 12.06 -11.47
N GLY A 56 -0.70 11.59 -11.95
CA GLY A 56 0.03 12.22 -13.04
C GLY A 56 1.46 11.72 -13.18
N PHE A 57 2.26 12.46 -13.94
CA PHE A 57 3.67 12.17 -14.19
C PHE A 57 4.54 13.35 -13.77
N LYS A 58 5.68 13.10 -13.14
CA LYS A 58 6.61 14.14 -12.66
C LYS A 58 8.06 13.74 -12.95
N ASN A 59 8.94 14.71 -13.16
CA ASN A 59 10.36 14.44 -13.40
C ASN A 59 11.04 13.78 -12.20
N LEU A 60 11.94 12.83 -12.45
CA LEU A 60 12.71 12.15 -11.42
C LEU A 60 13.57 13.10 -10.58
N SER A 61 14.00 14.23 -11.16
CA SER A 61 14.74 15.29 -10.44
C SER A 61 13.96 15.91 -9.28
N CYS A 62 12.62 15.81 -9.26
CA CYS A 62 11.80 16.30 -8.16
C CYS A 62 11.74 15.35 -6.96
N LEU A 63 12.28 14.13 -7.08
CA LEU A 63 12.32 13.16 -6.01
C LEU A 63 13.69 13.23 -5.30
N LEU A 64 13.70 13.82 -4.11
CA LEU A 64 14.92 14.04 -3.34
C LEU A 64 15.17 12.87 -2.37
N PRO A 65 16.44 12.52 -2.06
CA PRO A 65 16.76 11.38 -1.19
C PRO A 65 16.14 11.46 0.22
N HIS A 66 15.91 12.67 0.73
CA HIS A 66 15.32 12.90 2.06
C HIS A 66 13.79 12.76 2.07
N HIS A 67 13.13 12.53 0.93
CA HIS A 67 11.71 12.18 0.89
C HIS A 67 11.43 10.72 1.28
N TYR A 68 12.46 9.97 1.68
CA TYR A 68 12.33 8.57 2.08
C TYR A 68 11.55 8.44 3.39
N VAL A 69 10.41 7.74 3.34
CA VAL A 69 9.57 7.49 4.53
C VAL A 69 9.57 6.02 4.93
N LYS A 70 9.53 5.10 3.96
CA LYS A 70 9.41 3.65 4.18
C LYS A 70 10.15 2.86 3.11
N PRO A 71 10.50 1.59 3.38
CA PRO A 71 11.00 0.67 2.37
C PRO A 71 10.03 0.58 1.18
N GLY A 72 10.59 0.69 -0.02
CA GLY A 72 9.83 0.61 -1.24
C GLY A 72 9.33 -0.81 -1.53
N HIS A 73 8.32 -0.91 -2.37
CA HIS A 73 7.86 -2.18 -2.93
C HIS A 73 8.23 -2.24 -4.40
N PHE A 74 8.21 -3.43 -5.00
CA PHE A 74 8.37 -3.59 -6.44
C PHE A 74 7.06 -4.08 -7.04
N ILE A 75 6.60 -3.44 -8.11
CA ILE A 75 5.39 -3.85 -8.82
C ILE A 75 5.72 -4.38 -10.21
N TYR A 76 5.00 -5.43 -10.59
CA TYR A 76 5.08 -6.12 -11.87
C TYR A 76 3.65 -6.47 -12.33
N PRO A 77 3.34 -6.45 -13.63
CA PRO A 77 2.00 -6.72 -14.13
C PRO A 77 1.60 -8.18 -13.89
N ASP A 78 0.30 -8.39 -13.65
CA ASP A 78 -0.31 -9.71 -13.55
C ASP A 78 -1.28 -9.94 -14.72
N GLU A 79 -0.76 -10.53 -15.80
CA GLU A 79 -1.51 -10.86 -17.01
C GLU A 79 -2.65 -11.86 -16.75
N LYS A 80 -2.55 -12.67 -15.69
CA LYS A 80 -3.59 -13.65 -15.37
C LYS A 80 -4.85 -13.00 -14.83
N TYR A 81 -4.70 -11.85 -14.18
CA TYR A 81 -5.82 -11.11 -13.60
C TYR A 81 -6.46 -10.16 -14.62
N ILE A 82 -5.65 -9.43 -15.39
CA ILE A 82 -6.12 -8.52 -16.45
C ILE A 82 -5.27 -8.73 -17.71
N GLU A 83 -5.91 -9.22 -18.77
CA GLU A 83 -5.31 -9.37 -20.09
C GLU A 83 -4.95 -8.00 -20.70
N GLY A 84 -3.79 -7.91 -21.34
CA GLY A 84 -3.22 -6.69 -21.88
C GLY A 84 -2.46 -5.83 -20.87
N SER A 85 -2.45 -6.20 -19.57
CA SER A 85 -1.79 -5.42 -18.53
C SER A 85 -0.28 -5.35 -18.73
N SER A 86 0.36 -6.43 -19.17
CA SER A 86 1.80 -6.47 -19.46
C SER A 86 2.17 -5.54 -20.61
N CYS A 87 1.33 -5.46 -21.64
CA CYS A 87 1.55 -4.58 -22.79
C CYS A 87 1.52 -3.11 -22.35
N LEU A 88 0.47 -2.70 -21.63
CA LEU A 88 0.34 -1.34 -21.10
C LEU A 88 1.46 -1.00 -20.13
N PHE A 89 1.77 -1.91 -19.21
CA PHE A 89 2.83 -1.73 -18.22
C PHE A 89 4.19 -1.51 -18.88
N ASN A 90 4.55 -2.32 -19.88
CA ASN A 90 5.80 -2.19 -20.62
C ASN A 90 5.85 -0.88 -21.43
N ALA A 91 4.73 -0.47 -22.03
CA ALA A 91 4.65 0.81 -22.74
C ALA A 91 4.85 2.00 -21.79
N LEU A 92 4.22 1.98 -20.62
CA LEU A 92 4.38 2.99 -19.57
C LEU A 92 5.82 3.04 -19.07
N LEU A 93 6.40 1.88 -18.76
CA LEU A 93 7.77 1.77 -18.26
C LEU A 93 8.78 2.35 -19.25
N LYS A 94 8.68 1.94 -20.52
CA LYS A 94 9.54 2.45 -21.60
C LYS A 94 9.43 3.97 -21.72
N LYS A 95 8.22 4.53 -21.71
CA LYS A 95 8.02 5.98 -21.82
C LYS A 95 8.50 6.76 -20.61
N CYS A 96 8.36 6.21 -19.40
CA CYS A 96 8.86 6.83 -18.18
C CYS A 96 10.40 6.86 -18.15
N LEU A 97 11.05 5.79 -18.61
CA LEU A 97 12.51 5.74 -18.78
C LEU A 97 12.98 6.75 -19.83
N GLU A 98 12.36 6.77 -21.02
CA GLU A 98 12.71 7.69 -22.11
C GLU A 98 12.62 9.17 -21.69
N LYS A 99 11.61 9.52 -20.88
CA LYS A 99 11.35 10.90 -20.45
C LYS A 99 11.97 11.27 -19.10
N ASN A 100 12.64 10.33 -18.42
CA ASN A 100 13.17 10.52 -17.07
C ASN A 100 12.10 11.00 -16.06
N MET A 101 10.93 10.35 -16.09
CA MET A 101 9.76 10.68 -15.26
C MET A 101 9.35 9.50 -14.38
N PHE A 102 8.76 9.80 -13.23
CA PHE A 102 8.04 8.84 -12.39
C PHE A 102 6.54 9.10 -12.44
N ILE A 103 5.75 8.09 -12.09
CA ILE A 103 4.29 8.20 -12.00
C ILE A 103 3.92 8.55 -10.57
N LEU A 104 3.23 9.67 -10.37
CA LEU A 104 2.67 10.04 -9.08
C LEU A 104 1.33 9.31 -8.92
N CYS A 105 1.22 8.50 -7.88
CA CYS A 105 0.03 7.71 -7.61
C CYS A 105 -0.48 7.92 -6.18
N GLN A 106 -1.79 7.77 -6.02
CA GLN A 106 -2.42 7.51 -4.74
C GLN A 106 -2.51 5.99 -4.56
N PHE A 107 -1.91 5.48 -3.49
CA PHE A 107 -1.90 4.05 -3.16
C PHE A 107 -2.73 3.77 -1.92
N THR A 108 -3.63 2.80 -2.04
CA THR A 108 -4.42 2.25 -0.93
C THR A 108 -4.12 0.77 -0.80
N ALA A 109 -3.46 0.35 0.28
CA ALA A 109 -2.99 -1.03 0.43
C ALA A 109 -4.13 -2.04 0.65
N ARG A 110 -5.14 -1.66 1.45
CA ARG A 110 -6.29 -2.51 1.78
C ARG A 110 -7.52 -1.67 2.14
N ARG A 111 -8.69 -2.31 2.19
CA ARG A 111 -9.94 -1.61 2.54
C ARG A 111 -9.83 -0.99 3.93
N ASN A 112 -10.46 0.18 4.11
CA ASN A 112 -10.45 0.94 5.36
C ASN A 112 -9.03 1.31 5.85
N THR A 113 -8.13 1.60 4.90
CA THR A 113 -6.84 2.24 5.21
C THR A 113 -6.72 3.58 4.52
N PRO A 114 -6.14 4.59 5.19
CA PRO A 114 -5.93 5.88 4.58
C PRO A 114 -4.94 5.76 3.40
N PRO A 115 -5.23 6.43 2.28
CA PRO A 115 -4.38 6.39 1.10
C PRO A 115 -3.07 7.14 1.35
N ARG A 116 -2.05 6.81 0.57
CA ARG A 116 -0.74 7.47 0.61
C ARG A 116 -0.34 7.91 -0.78
N LEU A 117 0.35 9.04 -0.87
CA LEU A 117 1.04 9.41 -2.10
C LEU A 117 2.29 8.56 -2.22
N VAL A 118 2.49 7.98 -3.42
CA VAL A 118 3.64 7.17 -3.76
C VAL A 118 4.16 7.57 -5.14
N ALA A 119 5.45 7.39 -5.36
CA ALA A 119 6.10 7.55 -6.64
C ALA A 119 6.42 6.19 -7.24
N LEU A 120 5.92 5.90 -8.45
CA LEU A 120 6.32 4.73 -9.22
C LEU A 120 7.53 5.11 -10.06
N ILE A 121 8.71 4.73 -9.58
CA ILE A 121 9.99 4.99 -10.22
C ILE A 121 10.26 3.89 -11.23
N PRO A 122 10.46 4.21 -12.52
CA PRO A 122 10.76 3.20 -13.53
C PRO A 122 12.16 2.59 -13.29
N GLN A 123 12.26 1.27 -13.35
CA GLN A 123 13.52 0.52 -13.29
C GLN A 123 13.70 -0.31 -14.56
N ALA A 124 14.84 -0.13 -15.23
CA ALA A 124 15.25 -0.94 -16.36
C ALA A 124 15.88 -2.28 -15.90
N GLU A 125 15.80 -3.29 -16.74
CA GLU A 125 16.48 -4.57 -16.50
C GLU A 125 18.00 -4.40 -16.59
N GLU A 126 18.72 -4.92 -15.60
CA GLU A 126 20.18 -4.99 -15.61
C GLU A 126 20.64 -6.45 -15.46
N ILE A 127 21.45 -6.90 -16.40
CA ILE A 127 22.00 -8.27 -16.45
C ILE A 127 23.48 -8.23 -16.09
N ASN A 128 23.95 -9.22 -15.35
CA ASN A 128 25.35 -9.33 -14.98
C ASN A 128 26.20 -9.61 -16.22
N LYS A 129 27.23 -8.79 -16.44
CA LYS A 129 28.16 -8.98 -17.57
C LYS A 129 28.96 -10.28 -17.47
N LYS A 130 29.09 -10.85 -16.26
CA LYS A 130 29.87 -12.08 -16.01
C LYS A 130 29.03 -13.35 -16.10
N ASP A 131 27.75 -13.28 -15.78
CA ASP A 131 26.82 -14.40 -15.88
C ASP A 131 25.49 -13.92 -16.48
N PRO A 132 25.19 -14.26 -17.74
CA PRO A 132 23.96 -13.84 -18.41
C PRO A 132 22.66 -14.32 -17.73
N ASN A 133 22.74 -15.32 -16.85
CA ASN A 133 21.57 -15.80 -16.09
C ASN A 133 21.35 -15.02 -14.79
N ASP A 134 22.31 -14.19 -14.37
CA ASP A 134 22.24 -13.40 -13.16
C ASP A 134 21.67 -12.01 -13.47
N ARG A 135 20.49 -11.71 -12.92
CA ARG A 135 19.80 -10.42 -13.06
C ARG A 135 20.11 -9.54 -11.85
N LEU A 136 20.78 -8.40 -12.06
CA LEU A 136 21.03 -7.41 -11.02
C LEU A 136 19.76 -6.61 -10.69
N ALA A 137 18.95 -6.30 -11.71
CA ALA A 137 17.72 -5.56 -11.54
C ALA A 137 16.64 -6.08 -12.49
N SER A 138 15.43 -6.27 -11.96
CA SER A 138 14.26 -6.66 -12.74
C SER A 138 13.60 -5.46 -13.41
N ASN A 139 13.04 -5.65 -14.61
CA ASN A 139 12.25 -4.63 -15.29
C ASN A 139 10.93 -4.37 -14.52
N GLY A 140 10.65 -3.13 -14.13
CA GLY A 140 9.39 -2.80 -13.45
C GLY A 140 9.36 -1.42 -12.81
N PHE A 141 8.50 -1.23 -11.81
CA PHE A 141 8.46 0.02 -11.04
C PHE A 141 8.75 -0.23 -9.56
N HIS A 142 9.61 0.61 -8.99
CA HIS A 142 9.74 0.76 -7.54
C HIS A 142 8.70 1.73 -7.02
N VAL A 143 7.97 1.30 -6.01
CA VAL A 143 7.00 2.11 -5.26
C VAL A 143 7.75 2.77 -4.12
N TYR A 144 7.96 4.07 -4.24
CA TYR A 144 8.63 4.92 -3.25
C TYR A 144 7.62 5.76 -2.46
#